data_AF-A0AB74INJ7-F1
#
_entry.id   AF-A0AB74INJ7-F1
#
_cell.length_a   1.000
_cell.length_b   1.000
_cell.length_c   1.000
_cell.angle_alpha   90.00
_cell.angle_beta   90.00
_cell.angle_gamma   90.00
#
_symmetry.space_group_name_H-M   'P 1'
#
loop_
_entity.id
_entity.type
_entity.pdbx_description
1 polymer ?
#
loop_
_entity_poly.entity_id
_entity_poly.type
_entity_poly.pdbx_seq_one_letter_code
_entity_poly.pdbx_strand_id
1 'polypeptide(L)'
;MSIQSIKNSFRFINTTSRPSSLFARQFHARTTMSAQVPSSHDISAVAKDENGPVKGSQSAQMQSEVGKTQNFESAAQDVLSKMQKDPSSITPEDANYLKSREARATGQAQPPKDSVSADAQRLASANERGTAPKTGPLDPAEQSHVTRERNFEEAVNQVGSKDPTQVTQDDANLLHSREQRAHGHTEKGGAASQAQSIATENQRS
;
A
#
# COMPACT_ATOMS: atom_id res chain seq x y z
N MET A 1 -45.29 55.29 23.88
CA MET A 1 -44.26 54.46 23.24
C MET A 1 -43.48 53.75 24.34
N SER A 2 -43.85 52.51 24.62
CA SER A 2 -43.42 51.74 25.79
C SER A 2 -42.86 50.42 25.28
N ILE A 3 -41.56 50.23 25.42
CA ILE A 3 -40.87 49.00 25.01
C ILE A 3 -40.85 48.09 26.23
N GLN A 4 -41.72 47.09 26.22
CA GLN A 4 -41.77 46.06 27.25
C GLN A 4 -40.63 45.06 27.04
N SER A 5 -39.87 44.83 28.11
CA SER A 5 -38.80 43.85 28.21
C SER A 5 -39.36 42.42 28.23
N ILE A 6 -39.09 41.65 27.18
CA ILE A 6 -39.43 40.22 27.12
C ILE A 6 -38.32 39.44 27.81
N LYS A 7 -38.62 38.93 29.01
CA LYS A 7 -37.80 37.98 29.76
C LYS A 7 -37.87 36.62 29.05
N ASN A 8 -36.83 36.24 28.32
CA ASN A 8 -36.73 34.89 27.75
C ASN A 8 -35.96 33.98 28.72
N SER A 9 -36.65 32.97 29.24
CA SER A 9 -36.11 32.00 30.19
C SER A 9 -35.20 31.02 29.44
N PHE A 10 -33.89 31.23 29.47
CA PHE A 10 -32.91 30.26 29.00
C PHE A 10 -32.80 29.10 29.98
N ARG A 11 -33.40 27.95 29.63
CA ARG A 11 -33.06 26.66 30.26
C ARG A 11 -31.64 26.28 29.84
N PHE A 12 -30.73 26.25 30.80
CA PHE A 12 -29.46 25.57 30.68
C PHE A 12 -29.70 24.06 30.53
N ILE A 13 -29.65 23.56 29.29
CA ILE A 13 -29.41 22.14 29.03
C ILE A 13 -27.90 21.92 29.16
N ASN A 14 -27.54 21.28 30.27
CA ASN A 14 -26.21 20.76 30.53
C ASN A 14 -25.91 19.63 29.53
N THR A 15 -25.32 19.94 28.39
CA THR A 15 -24.81 18.91 27.47
C THR A 15 -23.34 18.71 27.77
N THR A 16 -23.06 17.71 28.60
CA THR A 16 -21.75 17.12 28.76
C THR A 16 -21.14 16.86 27.39
N SER A 17 -20.07 17.59 27.08
CA SER A 17 -19.14 17.29 26.00
C SER A 17 -18.68 15.84 26.13
N ARG A 18 -19.29 14.95 25.33
CA ARG A 18 -18.79 13.60 25.11
C ARG A 18 -17.62 13.72 24.14
N PRO A 19 -16.39 13.32 24.49
CA PRO A 19 -15.37 13.11 23.48
C PRO A 19 -15.88 12.03 22.54
N SER A 20 -15.93 12.34 21.25
CA SER A 20 -16.16 11.41 20.16
C SER A 20 -15.05 10.37 20.15
N SER A 21 -15.22 9.30 20.92
CA SER A 21 -14.37 8.12 20.84
C SER A 21 -14.71 7.35 19.57
N LEU A 22 -13.99 7.62 18.50
CA LEU A 22 -13.81 6.68 17.38
C LEU A 22 -13.00 5.43 17.79
N PHE A 23 -12.99 5.08 19.08
CA PHE A 23 -12.03 4.18 19.72
C PHE A 23 -12.68 3.14 20.64
N ALA A 24 -13.88 2.70 20.26
CA ALA A 24 -14.50 1.52 20.86
C ALA A 24 -15.23 0.71 19.79
N ARG A 25 -14.50 0.28 18.76
CA ARG A 25 -14.96 -0.85 17.95
C ARG A 25 -14.66 -2.12 18.75
N GLN A 26 -15.52 -2.32 19.75
CA GLN A 26 -15.66 -3.57 20.46
C GLN A 26 -15.73 -4.69 19.42
N PHE A 27 -14.95 -5.75 19.66
CA PHE A 27 -14.93 -7.00 18.89
C PHE A 27 -16.36 -7.50 18.70
N HIS A 28 -17.01 -7.06 17.63
CA HIS A 28 -18.21 -7.71 17.13
C HIS A 28 -17.72 -8.70 16.08
N ALA A 29 -17.07 -9.74 16.57
CA ALA A 29 -17.05 -11.02 15.88
C ALA A 29 -18.49 -11.55 15.86
N ARG A 30 -19.35 -10.93 15.05
CA ARG A 30 -20.57 -11.56 14.53
C ARG A 30 -20.18 -12.38 13.31
N THR A 31 -19.19 -13.25 13.51
CA THR A 31 -19.01 -14.42 12.68
C THR A 31 -20.21 -15.30 12.98
N THR A 32 -20.96 -15.66 11.96
CA THR A 32 -21.88 -16.80 12.02
C THR A 32 -21.05 -18.03 12.37
N MET A 33 -20.85 -18.28 13.65
CA MET A 33 -20.23 -19.48 14.19
C MET A 33 -21.17 -20.65 13.88
N SER A 34 -20.99 -21.28 12.73
CA SER A 34 -21.58 -22.60 12.45
C SER A 34 -20.63 -23.75 12.83
N ALA A 35 -19.50 -23.44 13.46
CA ALA A 35 -18.65 -24.41 14.13
C ALA A 35 -18.25 -23.82 15.49
N GLN A 36 -18.97 -24.24 16.54
CA GLN A 36 -18.62 -23.96 17.92
C GLN A 36 -17.22 -24.54 18.16
N VAL A 37 -16.22 -23.72 18.55
CA VAL A 37 -14.92 -24.26 18.93
C VAL A 37 -15.15 -25.23 20.10
N PRO A 38 -14.75 -26.51 19.98
CA PRO A 38 -15.05 -27.50 21.00
C PRO A 38 -14.36 -27.13 22.31
N SER A 39 -15.08 -27.18 23.43
CA SER A 39 -14.50 -26.84 24.73
C SER A 39 -13.54 -27.95 25.19
N SER A 40 -12.59 -27.61 26.06
CA SER A 40 -11.68 -28.61 26.65
C SER A 40 -12.44 -29.74 27.37
N HIS A 41 -13.63 -29.44 27.90
CA HIS A 41 -14.50 -30.41 28.54
C HIS A 41 -15.09 -31.40 27.53
N ASP A 42 -15.61 -30.89 26.40
CA ASP A 42 -16.17 -31.70 25.31
C ASP A 42 -15.09 -32.62 24.69
N ILE A 43 -13.89 -32.08 24.50
CA ILE A 43 -12.76 -32.84 23.96
C ILE A 43 -12.35 -33.98 24.89
N SER A 44 -12.34 -33.70 26.20
CA SER A 44 -11.98 -34.70 27.21
C SER A 44 -13.05 -35.78 27.36
N ALA A 45 -14.32 -35.46 27.18
CA ALA A 45 -15.42 -36.43 27.19
C ALA A 45 -15.28 -37.40 26.02
N VAL A 46 -15.13 -36.89 24.79
CA VAL A 46 -14.96 -37.72 23.59
C VAL A 46 -13.65 -38.51 23.64
N ALA A 47 -12.56 -37.92 24.16
CA ALA A 47 -11.30 -38.65 24.33
C ALA A 47 -11.44 -39.83 25.31
N LYS A 48 -12.26 -39.72 26.36
CA LYS A 48 -12.53 -40.84 27.28
C LYS A 48 -13.34 -41.94 26.59
N ASP A 49 -14.34 -41.56 25.80
CA ASP A 49 -15.16 -42.51 25.02
C ASP A 49 -14.31 -43.23 23.95
N GLU A 50 -13.29 -42.56 23.40
CA GLU A 50 -12.38 -43.12 22.39
C GLU A 50 -11.14 -43.85 22.97
N ASN A 51 -11.01 -44.00 24.30
CA ASN A 51 -9.80 -44.50 24.97
C ASN A 51 -8.51 -43.70 24.66
N GLY A 52 -8.65 -42.39 24.43
CA GLY A 52 -7.58 -41.43 24.22
C GLY A 52 -7.50 -40.91 22.78
N PRO A 53 -6.85 -39.76 22.57
CA PRO A 53 -6.70 -39.17 21.25
C PRO A 53 -5.71 -40.00 20.41
N VAL A 54 -6.20 -40.60 19.34
CA VAL A 54 -5.39 -41.31 18.33
C VAL A 54 -5.50 -40.62 16.98
N LYS A 55 -4.49 -40.75 16.11
CA LYS A 55 -4.47 -40.08 14.81
C LYS A 55 -5.73 -40.43 14.01
N GLY A 56 -6.55 -39.42 13.70
CA GLY A 56 -7.79 -39.56 12.94
C GLY A 56 -9.06 -39.68 13.79
N SER A 57 -8.96 -39.81 15.12
CA SER A 57 -10.12 -39.85 16.03
C SER A 57 -10.84 -38.51 16.13
N GLN A 58 -12.08 -38.52 16.61
CA GLN A 58 -12.87 -37.29 16.77
C GLN A 58 -12.21 -36.36 17.80
N SER A 59 -11.70 -36.90 18.91
CA SER A 59 -10.95 -36.12 19.90
C SER A 59 -9.68 -35.49 19.31
N ALA A 60 -8.97 -36.19 18.42
CA ALA A 60 -7.81 -35.63 17.72
C ALA A 60 -8.18 -34.54 16.71
N GLN A 61 -9.31 -34.67 16.02
CA GLN A 61 -9.84 -33.65 15.11
C GLN A 61 -10.23 -32.38 15.88
N MET A 62 -10.94 -32.52 17.00
CA MET A 62 -11.31 -31.39 17.84
C MET A 62 -10.09 -30.67 18.43
N GLN A 63 -9.07 -31.41 18.88
CA GLN A 63 -7.79 -30.81 19.29
C GLN A 63 -7.12 -30.04 18.14
N SER A 64 -7.15 -30.59 16.93
CA SER A 64 -6.60 -29.94 15.74
C SER A 64 -7.33 -28.63 15.41
N GLU A 65 -8.66 -28.61 15.53
CA GLU A 65 -9.48 -27.41 15.33
C GLU A 65 -9.16 -26.32 16.35
N VAL A 66 -9.05 -26.68 17.64
CA VAL A 66 -8.62 -25.75 18.69
C VAL A 66 -7.24 -25.17 18.36
N GLY A 67 -6.29 -26.02 17.97
CA GLY A 67 -4.95 -25.59 17.58
C GLY A 67 -4.96 -24.63 16.39
N LYS A 68 -5.79 -24.86 15.36
CA LYS A 68 -5.91 -23.96 14.20
C LYS A 68 -6.45 -22.60 14.62
N THR A 69 -7.47 -22.57 15.47
CA THR A 69 -8.07 -21.33 15.97
C THR A 69 -7.09 -20.54 16.83
N GLN A 70 -6.40 -21.19 17.77
CA GLN A 70 -5.39 -20.52 18.60
C GLN A 70 -4.23 -19.96 17.76
N ASN A 71 -3.73 -20.74 16.80
CA ASN A 71 -2.68 -20.28 15.89
C ASN A 71 -3.10 -19.05 15.06
N PHE A 72 -4.37 -18.99 14.66
CA PHE A 72 -4.93 -17.81 13.99
C PHE A 72 -5.04 -16.62 14.94
N GLU A 73 -5.55 -16.82 16.15
CA GLU A 73 -5.72 -15.77 17.14
C GLU A 73 -4.38 -15.13 17.55
N SER A 74 -3.35 -15.93 17.80
CA SER A 74 -2.00 -15.41 18.09
C SER A 74 -1.44 -14.62 16.91
N ALA A 75 -1.55 -15.15 15.68
CA ALA A 75 -1.10 -14.45 14.49
C ALA A 75 -1.86 -13.12 14.28
N ALA A 76 -3.16 -13.10 14.58
CA ALA A 76 -3.99 -11.91 14.46
C ALA A 76 -3.57 -10.85 15.46
N GLN A 77 -3.24 -11.23 16.70
CA GLN A 77 -2.75 -10.31 17.71
C GLN A 77 -1.40 -9.70 17.31
N ASP A 78 -0.48 -10.50 16.78
CA ASP A 78 0.84 -10.03 16.33
C ASP A 78 0.72 -9.01 15.19
N VAL A 79 -0.03 -9.37 14.13
CA VAL A 79 -0.23 -8.49 12.97
C VAL A 79 -1.03 -7.26 13.36
N LEU A 80 -2.07 -7.38 14.19
CA LEU A 80 -2.82 -6.24 14.68
C LEU A 80 -1.95 -5.28 15.50
N SER A 81 -1.05 -5.82 16.33
CA SER A 81 -0.10 -5.01 17.11
C SER A 81 0.85 -4.25 16.20
N LYS A 82 1.34 -4.88 15.12
CA LYS A 82 2.13 -4.20 14.10
C LYS A 82 1.31 -3.11 13.39
N MET A 83 0.08 -3.42 12.99
CA MET A 83 -0.82 -2.47 12.32
C MET A 83 -1.10 -1.23 13.19
N GLN A 84 -1.22 -1.41 14.50
CA GLN A 84 -1.45 -0.31 15.44
C GLN A 84 -0.20 0.55 15.68
N LYS A 85 0.99 -0.09 15.75
CA LYS A 85 2.25 0.62 16.01
C LYS A 85 2.77 1.33 14.78
N ASP A 86 2.78 0.62 13.65
CA ASP A 86 3.24 1.14 12.37
C ASP A 86 2.49 0.44 11.22
N PRO A 87 1.37 1.01 10.75
CA PRO A 87 0.61 0.43 9.64
C PRO A 87 1.38 0.41 8.32
N SER A 88 2.43 1.25 8.17
CA SER A 88 3.27 1.28 6.95
C SER A 88 4.29 0.14 6.89
N SER A 89 4.57 -0.50 8.03
CA SER A 89 5.44 -1.68 8.12
C SER A 89 4.79 -2.99 7.70
N ILE A 90 3.47 -3.00 7.46
CA ILE A 90 2.72 -4.21 7.11
C ILE A 90 3.08 -4.65 5.70
N THR A 91 3.60 -5.87 5.57
CA THR A 91 4.05 -6.44 4.29
C THR A 91 3.04 -7.46 3.73
N PRO A 92 3.17 -7.84 2.43
CA PRO A 92 2.39 -8.93 1.85
C PRO A 92 2.56 -10.27 2.58
N GLU A 93 3.73 -10.53 3.15
CA GLU A 93 4.01 -11.75 3.93
C GLU A 93 3.17 -11.79 5.20
N ASP A 94 3.08 -10.68 5.94
CA ASP A 94 2.25 -10.57 7.14
C ASP A 94 0.76 -10.81 6.80
N ALA A 95 0.28 -10.22 5.69
CA ALA A 95 -1.09 -10.41 5.22
C ALA A 95 -1.37 -11.84 4.74
N ASN A 96 -0.44 -12.47 4.01
CA ASN A 96 -0.56 -13.85 3.54
C ASN A 96 -0.48 -14.86 4.68
N TYR A 97 0.38 -14.59 5.67
CA TYR A 97 0.49 -15.39 6.88
C TYR A 97 -0.85 -15.42 7.62
N LEU A 98 -1.46 -14.25 7.83
CA LEU A 98 -2.75 -14.14 8.51
C LEU A 98 -3.88 -14.83 7.74
N LYS A 99 -3.97 -14.59 6.42
CA LYS A 99 -4.93 -15.23 5.52
C LYS A 99 -4.85 -16.76 5.59
N SER A 100 -3.64 -17.31 5.60
CA SER A 100 -3.41 -18.76 5.64
C SER A 100 -3.84 -19.39 6.96
N ARG A 101 -3.73 -18.65 8.07
CA ARG A 101 -4.21 -19.12 9.39
C ARG A 101 -5.73 -19.02 9.49
N GLU A 102 -6.31 -17.90 9.03
CA GLU A 102 -7.76 -17.73 9.01
C GLU A 102 -8.43 -18.80 8.14
N ALA A 103 -7.90 -19.08 6.95
CA ALA A 103 -8.45 -20.11 6.06
C ALA A 103 -8.41 -21.52 6.68
N ARG A 104 -7.41 -21.81 7.53
CA ARG A 104 -7.35 -23.09 8.26
C ARG A 104 -8.34 -23.13 9.42
N ALA A 105 -8.58 -22.00 10.09
CA ALA A 105 -9.49 -21.91 11.22
C ALA A 105 -10.97 -21.88 10.78
N THR A 106 -11.28 -21.15 9.72
CA THR A 106 -12.66 -20.94 9.23
C THR A 106 -13.04 -21.87 8.08
N GLY A 107 -12.06 -22.52 7.43
CA GLY A 107 -12.27 -23.28 6.20
C GLY A 107 -12.54 -22.42 4.97
N GLN A 108 -12.53 -21.09 5.09
CA GLN A 108 -12.81 -20.18 3.99
C GLN A 108 -11.52 -19.75 3.28
N ALA A 109 -11.47 -19.94 1.96
CA ALA A 109 -10.29 -19.57 1.16
C ALA A 109 -10.03 -18.05 1.12
N GLN A 110 -11.09 -17.25 1.25
CA GLN A 110 -11.03 -15.79 1.29
C GLN A 110 -11.46 -15.30 2.67
N PRO A 111 -10.70 -14.38 3.28
CA PRO A 111 -11.08 -13.80 4.54
C PRO A 111 -12.36 -12.96 4.36
N PRO A 112 -13.26 -12.93 5.37
CA PRO A 112 -14.38 -12.00 5.37
C PRO A 112 -13.87 -10.56 5.22
N LYS A 113 -14.62 -9.73 4.47
CA LYS A 113 -14.24 -8.33 4.18
C LYS A 113 -13.98 -7.47 5.44
N ASP A 114 -14.61 -7.85 6.56
CA ASP A 114 -14.54 -7.15 7.84
C ASP A 114 -13.56 -7.82 8.83
N SER A 115 -12.74 -8.78 8.35
CA SER A 115 -11.75 -9.47 9.19
C SER A 115 -10.40 -8.73 9.22
N VAL A 116 -9.61 -9.00 10.27
CA VAL A 116 -8.25 -8.47 10.41
C VAL A 116 -7.37 -8.87 9.23
N SER A 117 -7.60 -10.03 8.60
CA SER A 117 -6.83 -10.43 7.42
C SER A 117 -7.18 -9.61 6.19
N ALA A 118 -8.45 -9.25 6.02
CA ALA A 118 -8.84 -8.33 4.96
C ALA A 118 -8.23 -6.94 5.20
N ASP A 119 -8.19 -6.47 6.44
CA ASP A 119 -7.56 -5.19 6.79
C ASP A 119 -6.05 -5.21 6.53
N ALA A 120 -5.36 -6.26 6.98
CA ALA A 120 -3.92 -6.45 6.74
C ALA A 120 -3.59 -6.53 5.25
N GLN A 121 -4.41 -7.22 4.44
CA GLN A 121 -4.25 -7.26 2.98
C GLN A 121 -4.39 -5.89 2.34
N ARG A 122 -5.36 -5.07 2.79
CA ARG A 122 -5.55 -3.72 2.27
C ARG A 122 -4.36 -2.83 2.62
N LEU A 123 -3.86 -2.89 3.85
CA LEU A 123 -2.68 -2.14 4.25
C LEU A 123 -1.42 -2.59 3.52
N ALA A 124 -1.16 -3.90 3.45
CA ALA A 124 -0.04 -4.45 2.68
C ALA A 124 -0.10 -3.99 1.21
N SER A 125 -1.27 -4.07 0.57
CA SER A 125 -1.44 -3.62 -0.81
C SER A 125 -1.25 -2.10 -0.97
N ALA A 126 -1.64 -1.31 0.04
CA ALA A 126 -1.43 0.14 0.03
C ALA A 126 0.04 0.51 0.24
N ASN A 127 0.73 -0.20 1.13
CA ASN A 127 2.16 -0.04 1.38
C ASN A 127 2.96 -0.45 0.15
N GLU A 128 2.65 -1.59 -0.46
CA GLU A 128 3.20 -2.02 -1.75
C GLU A 128 2.91 -1.01 -2.86
N ARG A 129 1.76 -0.34 -2.89
CA ARG A 129 1.56 0.75 -3.89
C ARG A 129 2.44 1.96 -3.64
N GLY A 130 2.89 2.17 -2.39
CA GLY A 130 3.85 3.20 -2.02
C GLY A 130 5.31 2.78 -2.19
N THR A 131 5.62 1.48 -2.10
CA THR A 131 6.98 0.91 -2.14
C THR A 131 7.29 0.12 -3.42
N ALA A 132 6.28 -0.20 -4.23
CA ALA A 132 6.48 -0.96 -5.45
C ALA A 132 7.37 -0.15 -6.40
N PRO A 133 8.46 -0.74 -6.93
CA PRO A 133 9.01 -0.24 -8.17
C PRO A 133 7.86 -0.27 -9.18
N LYS A 134 7.60 0.85 -9.84
CA LYS A 134 6.55 0.99 -10.86
C LYS A 134 6.84 0.05 -12.03
N THR A 135 6.51 -1.23 -11.88
CA THR A 135 6.63 -2.29 -12.88
C THR A 135 5.30 -2.55 -13.58
N GLY A 136 4.41 -1.56 -13.58
CA GLY A 136 3.36 -1.42 -14.59
C GLY A 136 3.84 -0.56 -15.76
N PRO A 137 3.07 -0.42 -16.86
CA PRO A 137 3.30 0.63 -17.83
C PRO A 137 3.41 1.95 -17.04
N LEU A 138 4.54 2.66 -17.14
CA LEU A 138 4.71 3.95 -16.44
C LEU A 138 3.46 4.82 -16.70
N ASP A 139 3.10 5.66 -15.72
CA ASP A 139 2.08 6.68 -15.92
C ASP A 139 2.36 7.41 -17.26
N PRO A 140 1.36 7.69 -18.12
CA PRO A 140 1.58 8.46 -19.35
C PRO A 140 2.48 9.70 -19.18
N ALA A 141 2.41 10.39 -18.03
CA ALA A 141 3.30 11.51 -17.72
C ALA A 141 4.76 11.09 -17.53
N GLU A 142 5.01 9.96 -16.86
CA GLU A 142 6.34 9.40 -16.64
C GLU A 142 6.90 8.76 -17.93
N GLN A 143 6.08 8.05 -18.71
CA GLN A 143 6.46 7.58 -20.04
C GLN A 143 6.89 8.75 -20.93
N SER A 144 6.14 9.86 -20.90
CA SER A 144 6.46 11.06 -21.66
C SER A 144 7.80 11.65 -21.23
N HIS A 145 8.08 11.71 -19.93
CA HIS A 145 9.38 12.20 -19.44
C HIS A 145 10.52 11.29 -19.89
N VAL A 146 10.42 9.99 -19.68
CA VAL A 146 11.44 9.01 -20.10
C VAL A 146 11.67 9.05 -21.61
N THR A 147 10.61 9.22 -22.40
CA THR A 147 10.72 9.36 -23.85
C THR A 147 11.41 10.66 -24.25
N ARG A 148 11.12 11.77 -23.56
CA ARG A 148 11.81 13.06 -23.80
C ARG A 148 13.29 12.98 -23.47
N GLU A 149 13.64 12.30 -22.37
CA GLU A 149 15.02 12.07 -21.96
C GLU A 149 15.78 11.21 -22.98
N ARG A 150 15.21 10.05 -23.37
CA ARG A 150 15.83 9.17 -24.37
C ARG A 150 16.04 9.88 -25.70
N ASN A 151 15.05 10.65 -26.16
CA ASN A 151 15.15 11.44 -27.39
C ASN A 151 16.23 12.53 -27.32
N PHE A 152 16.58 13.01 -26.13
CA PHE A 152 17.68 13.95 -25.92
C PHE A 152 19.02 13.22 -25.94
N GLU A 153 19.17 12.14 -25.18
CA GLU A 153 20.38 11.31 -25.18
C GLU A 153 20.75 10.80 -26.57
N GLU A 154 19.77 10.32 -27.35
CA GLU A 154 19.98 9.88 -28.73
C GLU A 154 20.50 11.02 -29.62
N ALA A 155 19.95 12.23 -29.47
CA ALA A 155 20.41 13.40 -30.21
C ALA A 155 21.83 13.79 -29.79
N VAL A 156 22.15 13.74 -28.49
CA VAL A 156 23.51 13.99 -27.95
C VAL A 156 24.50 12.99 -28.54
N ASN A 157 24.15 11.71 -28.56
CA ASN A 157 25.00 10.67 -29.15
C ASN A 157 25.18 10.87 -30.65
N GLN A 158 24.12 11.22 -31.38
CA GLN A 158 24.18 11.45 -32.81
C GLN A 158 25.09 12.63 -33.17
N VAL A 159 25.00 13.74 -32.44
CA VAL A 159 25.84 14.93 -32.68
C VAL A 159 27.25 14.73 -32.14
N GLY A 160 27.40 14.13 -30.97
CA GLY A 160 28.69 13.84 -30.35
C GLY A 160 29.53 12.79 -31.08
N SER A 161 28.90 11.96 -31.92
CA SER A 161 29.62 11.02 -32.79
C SER A 161 30.17 11.67 -34.07
N LYS A 162 29.78 12.91 -34.38
CA LYS A 162 30.30 13.65 -35.54
C LYS A 162 31.62 14.31 -35.16
N ASP A 163 32.50 14.48 -36.14
CA ASP A 163 33.67 15.33 -35.97
C ASP A 163 33.23 16.77 -35.65
N PRO A 164 33.91 17.48 -34.73
CA PRO A 164 33.53 18.85 -34.35
C PRO A 164 33.39 19.80 -35.55
N THR A 165 34.20 19.64 -36.60
CA THR A 165 34.16 20.46 -37.83
C THR A 165 32.94 20.18 -38.71
N GLN A 166 32.22 19.08 -38.46
CA GLN A 166 31.02 18.66 -39.20
C GLN A 166 29.73 18.99 -38.43
N VAL A 167 29.83 19.54 -37.21
CA VAL A 167 28.66 19.96 -36.43
C VAL A 167 28.05 21.20 -37.07
N THR A 168 26.77 21.08 -37.44
CA THR A 168 26.02 22.12 -38.16
C THR A 168 25.09 22.91 -37.23
N GLN A 169 24.54 24.03 -37.74
CA GLN A 169 23.53 24.79 -37.00
C GLN A 169 22.25 23.97 -36.74
N ASP A 170 21.90 23.06 -37.66
CA ASP A 170 20.74 22.17 -37.51
C ASP A 170 20.93 21.18 -36.36
N ASP A 171 22.15 20.67 -36.19
CA ASP A 171 22.52 19.79 -35.07
C ASP A 171 22.40 20.52 -33.73
N ALA A 172 22.86 21.77 -33.68
CA ALA A 172 22.74 22.63 -32.50
C ALA A 172 21.27 22.95 -32.15
N ASN A 173 20.45 23.25 -33.17
CA ASN A 173 19.02 23.50 -32.99
C ASN A 173 18.26 22.23 -32.55
N LEU A 174 18.64 21.07 -33.08
CA LEU A 174 18.08 19.77 -32.69
C LEU A 174 18.32 19.53 -31.20
N LEU A 175 19.58 19.64 -30.74
CA LEU A 175 19.93 19.46 -29.34
C LEU A 175 19.20 20.44 -28.43
N HIS A 176 19.18 21.72 -28.80
CA HIS A 176 18.46 22.74 -28.04
C HIS A 176 16.97 22.41 -27.88
N SER A 177 16.31 21.95 -28.96
CA SER A 177 14.90 21.56 -28.91
C SER A 177 14.66 20.35 -28.00
N ARG A 178 15.57 19.37 -28.02
CA ARG A 178 15.42 18.15 -27.21
C ARG A 178 15.71 18.41 -25.73
N GLU A 179 16.75 19.18 -25.44
CA GLU A 179 17.10 19.61 -24.08
C GLU A 179 15.96 20.45 -23.46
N GLN A 180 15.42 21.41 -24.21
CA GLN A 180 14.30 22.23 -23.77
C GLN A 180 13.04 21.40 -23.49
N ARG A 181 12.83 20.30 -24.22
CA ARG A 181 11.70 19.38 -23.96
C ARG A 181 11.96 18.48 -22.77
N ALA A 182 13.18 17.98 -22.59
CA ALA A 182 13.56 17.10 -21.49
C ALA A 182 13.58 17.88 -20.16
N HIS A 183 14.34 18.97 -20.10
CA HIS A 183 14.64 19.70 -18.86
C HIS A 183 13.90 21.03 -18.71
N GLY A 184 13.19 21.51 -19.75
CA GLY A 184 12.46 22.79 -19.71
C GLY A 184 13.36 24.03 -19.80
N HIS A 185 14.67 23.83 -19.91
CA HIS A 185 15.67 24.87 -20.10
C HIS A 185 16.88 24.28 -20.82
N THR A 186 17.77 25.14 -21.30
CA THR A 186 19.09 24.74 -21.78
C THR A 186 20.13 25.06 -20.72
N GLU A 187 20.93 24.09 -20.36
CA GLU A 187 21.99 24.24 -19.38
C GLU A 187 23.17 25.02 -19.98
N LYS A 188 23.68 25.99 -19.23
CA LYS A 188 24.88 26.73 -19.65
C LYS A 188 26.08 25.78 -19.65
N GLY A 189 26.70 25.59 -20.81
CA GLY A 189 27.76 24.59 -20.98
C GLY A 189 27.26 23.16 -21.16
N GLY A 190 25.93 22.94 -21.22
CA GLY A 190 25.32 21.66 -21.59
C GLY A 190 25.51 21.33 -23.07
N ALA A 191 25.02 20.16 -23.49
CA ALA A 191 25.26 19.62 -24.83
C ALA A 191 24.78 20.56 -25.95
N ALA A 192 23.60 21.17 -25.82
CA ALA A 192 23.14 22.13 -26.82
C ALA A 192 23.98 23.42 -26.84
N SER A 193 24.39 23.92 -25.68
CA SER A 193 25.23 25.12 -25.57
C SER A 193 26.62 24.90 -26.21
N GLN A 194 27.18 23.70 -26.06
CA GLN A 194 28.45 23.32 -26.69
C GLN A 194 28.29 23.19 -28.21
N ALA A 195 27.24 22.48 -28.68
CA ALA A 195 26.98 22.33 -30.10
C ALA A 195 26.74 23.67 -30.81
N GLN A 196 26.05 24.63 -30.17
CA GLN A 196 25.87 25.99 -30.68
C GLN A 196 27.20 26.73 -30.84
N SER A 197 28.11 26.59 -29.87
CA SER A 197 29.42 27.23 -29.90
C SER A 197 30.25 26.69 -31.07
N ILE A 198 30.31 25.36 -31.21
CA ILE A 198 31.05 24.67 -32.28
C ILE A 198 30.46 25.01 -33.66
N ALA A 199 29.13 24.95 -33.81
CA ALA A 199 28.47 25.30 -35.07
C ALA A 199 28.73 26.76 -35.47
N THR A 200 28.74 27.69 -34.51
CA THR A 200 29.06 29.11 -34.76
C THR A 200 30.51 29.29 -35.18
N GLU A 201 31.45 28.54 -34.59
CA GLU A 201 32.86 28.58 -34.95
C GLU A 201 33.11 28.01 -36.36
N ASN A 202 32.44 26.91 -36.70
CA ASN A 202 32.48 26.32 -38.04
C ASN A 202 31.89 27.25 -39.13
N GLN A 203 30.94 28.11 -38.77
CA GLN A 203 30.40 29.14 -39.69
C GLN A 203 31.33 30.35 -39.88
N ARG A 204 32.24 30.58 -38.93
CA ARG A 204 33.20 31.70 -38.97
C ARG A 204 34.53 31.33 -39.63
N SER A 205 34.84 30.04 -39.70
CA SER A 205 36.04 29.47 -40.33
C SER A 205 35.85 29.33 -41.83
#